data_AF-A0A6L8XYP4-F1
#
_entry.id   AF-A0A6L8XYP4-F1
#
_cell.length_a   1.000
_cell.length_b   1.000
_cell.length_c   1.000
_cell.angle_alpha   90.00
_cell.angle_beta   90.00
_cell.angle_gamma   90.00
#
_symmetry.space_group_name_H-M   'P 1'
#
loop_
_entity.id
_entity.type
_entity.pdbx_description
1 polymer ?
#
loop_
_entity_poly.entity_id
_entity_poly.type
_entity_poly.pdbx_seq_one_letter_code
_entity_poly.pdbx_strand_id
1 'polypeptide(L)'
;FKQDFLSDLQSMFDHLVDLTEPICQSLDPALASMTIFDTSGIEAWVTENNPKYANRIIKQLKAFKKSHNLDDSYDPYKAAYGSMPTHAASNQAIQQMYINGHFCYAYKFGIITNGLGIVRDITFYNKDFLKKHPDIVVGKKSDSPDEDKSLADSKALLPVLIDFFQKHPLINSKTFLGDAAFDAINIYKSLFEEIGFQKAFIPLKTKLSVEGTDYTVNENGIPCCPHDPSLPMRREGSRSHLRSKLPTMKFVCPKMKWEYNPADKSKHRVCHCDNPCTSSSCGRMIYIYPEKNLRAYPGVERGSQEWEDTYKIRVNVEKSINHFKDSFCIADRKTQNEKTLHADLLLAGITQLVTVLVADKIHQYQYIRSLKPLIA
;
A
#
# COMPACT_ATOMS: atom_id res chain seq x y z
N PHE A 1 7.99 33.34 2.06
CA PHE A 1 7.09 32.64 1.12
C PHE A 1 6.75 31.22 1.59
N LYS A 2 7.62 30.21 1.39
CA LYS A 2 7.30 28.79 1.69
C LYS A 2 6.76 28.53 3.10
N GLN A 3 7.30 29.23 4.10
CA GLN A 3 6.86 29.08 5.50
C GLN A 3 5.60 29.87 5.82
N ASP A 4 5.46 31.06 5.22
CA ASP A 4 4.37 32.00 5.51
C ASP A 4 3.06 31.58 4.82
N PHE A 5 3.15 30.99 3.63
CA PHE A 5 2.02 30.58 2.79
C PHE A 5 1.80 29.07 2.79
N LEU A 6 2.33 28.34 3.79
CA LEU A 6 2.21 26.87 3.82
C LEU A 6 0.75 26.41 3.82
N SER A 7 -0.12 27.10 4.58
CA SER A 7 -1.56 26.83 4.59
C SER A 7 -2.23 27.12 3.24
N ASP A 8 -1.81 28.19 2.56
CA ASP A 8 -2.34 28.55 1.24
C ASP A 8 -1.89 27.54 0.18
N LEU A 9 -0.66 27.04 0.26
CA LEU A 9 -0.16 25.96 -0.60
C LEU A 9 -0.93 24.66 -0.37
N GLN A 10 -1.23 24.32 0.89
CA GLN A 10 -2.06 23.15 1.20
C GLN A 10 -3.46 23.30 0.59
N SER A 11 -4.10 24.46 0.81
CA SER A 11 -5.41 24.77 0.25
C SER A 11 -5.38 24.69 -1.28
N MET A 12 -4.40 25.30 -1.94
CA MET A 12 -4.25 25.24 -3.39
C MET A 12 -4.08 23.81 -3.90
N PHE A 13 -3.24 23.01 -3.25
CA PHE A 13 -3.05 21.60 -3.58
C PHE A 13 -4.36 20.83 -3.47
N ASP A 14 -5.07 20.97 -2.35
CA ASP A 14 -6.34 20.27 -2.10
C ASP A 14 -7.39 20.66 -3.17
N HIS A 15 -7.54 21.95 -3.50
CA HIS A 15 -8.46 22.38 -4.56
C HIS A 15 -8.09 21.82 -5.94
N LEU A 16 -6.79 21.72 -6.26
CA LEU A 16 -6.33 21.15 -7.53
C LEU A 16 -6.57 19.65 -7.62
N VAL A 17 -6.54 18.93 -6.49
CA VAL A 17 -6.91 17.51 -6.43
C VAL A 17 -8.36 17.35 -6.89
N ASP A 18 -9.28 18.14 -6.36
CA ASP A 18 -10.70 18.10 -6.76
C ASP A 18 -10.90 18.50 -8.23
N LEU A 19 -10.21 19.55 -8.69
CA LEU A 19 -10.33 20.03 -10.08
C LEU A 19 -9.81 19.03 -11.12
N THR A 20 -8.82 18.22 -10.76
CA THR A 20 -8.23 17.23 -11.68
C THR A 20 -8.92 15.86 -11.59
N GLU A 21 -9.79 15.63 -10.60
CA GLU A 21 -10.49 14.35 -10.46
C GLU A 21 -11.38 14.03 -11.68
N PRO A 22 -12.25 14.93 -12.18
CA PRO A 22 -13.07 14.66 -13.36
C PRO A 22 -12.24 14.36 -14.62
N ILE A 23 -11.05 14.97 -14.74
CA ILE A 23 -10.13 14.71 -15.85
C ILE A 23 -9.56 13.30 -15.75
N CYS A 24 -9.14 12.87 -14.56
CA CYS A 24 -8.69 11.50 -14.38
C CYS A 24 -9.80 10.48 -14.64
N GLN A 25 -11.02 10.77 -14.19
CA GLN A 25 -12.19 9.92 -14.46
C GLN A 25 -12.52 9.86 -15.95
N SER A 26 -12.39 10.94 -16.71
CA SER A 26 -12.64 10.92 -18.16
C SER A 26 -11.57 10.15 -18.94
N LEU A 27 -10.33 10.13 -18.44
CA LEU A 27 -9.22 9.43 -19.08
C LEU A 27 -9.26 7.93 -18.88
N ASP A 28 -9.39 7.50 -17.63
CA ASP A 28 -9.49 6.09 -17.27
C ASP A 28 -10.24 5.96 -15.94
N PRO A 29 -11.56 5.69 -15.97
CA PRO A 29 -12.35 5.55 -14.76
C PRO A 29 -11.85 4.42 -13.85
N ALA A 30 -11.31 3.34 -14.43
CA ALA A 30 -10.84 2.20 -13.66
C ALA A 30 -9.60 2.58 -12.85
N LEU A 31 -8.61 3.20 -13.49
CA LEU A 31 -7.40 3.68 -12.81
C LEU A 31 -7.67 4.86 -11.89
N ALA A 32 -8.54 5.80 -12.27
CA ALA A 32 -8.90 6.94 -11.43
C ALA A 32 -9.57 6.50 -10.11
N SER A 33 -10.38 5.44 -10.16
CA SER A 33 -11.07 4.86 -8.98
C SER A 33 -10.18 4.01 -8.05
N MET A 34 -8.87 3.97 -8.29
CA MET A 34 -7.90 3.30 -7.43
C MET A 34 -7.30 4.29 -6.42
N THR A 35 -7.05 3.82 -5.20
CA THR A 35 -6.28 4.52 -4.18
C THR A 35 -5.03 3.70 -3.87
N ILE A 36 -3.86 4.27 -4.13
CA ILE A 36 -2.56 3.64 -3.89
C ILE A 36 -1.85 4.49 -2.85
N PHE A 37 -1.45 3.87 -1.74
CA PHE A 37 -0.78 4.56 -0.66
C PHE A 37 0.62 4.00 -0.42
N ASP A 38 1.56 4.90 -0.17
CA ASP A 38 2.90 4.55 0.30
C ASP A 38 3.46 5.67 1.20
N THR A 39 4.51 5.34 1.95
CA THR A 39 5.23 6.32 2.76
C THR A 39 6.65 6.49 2.27
N SER A 40 7.21 7.66 2.52
CA SER A 40 8.60 7.95 2.20
C SER A 40 9.17 8.97 3.19
N GLY A 41 10.49 9.12 3.18
CA GLY A 41 11.19 10.15 3.92
C GLY A 41 11.88 11.14 2.99
N ILE A 42 11.98 12.39 3.43
CA ILE A 42 12.87 13.42 2.86
C ILE A 42 14.04 13.60 3.81
N GLU A 43 15.24 13.25 3.35
CA GLU A 43 16.45 13.42 4.13
C GLU A 43 16.70 14.89 4.45
N ALA A 44 16.94 15.19 5.72
CA ALA A 44 17.25 16.54 6.15
C ALA A 44 18.76 16.83 6.01
N TRP A 45 19.11 18.11 5.90
CA TRP A 45 20.52 18.51 5.84
C TRP A 45 21.17 18.50 7.23
N VAL A 46 21.53 17.32 7.74
CA VAL A 46 22.09 17.12 9.10
C VAL A 46 23.39 16.31 9.08
N THR A 47 24.19 16.45 10.13
CA THR A 47 25.51 15.80 10.26
C THR A 47 25.41 14.27 10.20
N GLU A 48 24.34 13.72 10.74
CA GLU A 48 24.10 12.29 10.83
C GLU A 48 23.82 11.63 9.47
N ASN A 49 23.37 12.40 8.48
CA ASN A 49 23.21 11.95 7.09
C ASN A 49 24.52 11.93 6.31
N ASN A 50 25.62 12.39 6.89
CA ASN A 50 26.93 12.16 6.29
C ASN A 50 27.26 10.66 6.36
N PRO A 51 27.57 9.98 5.23
CA PRO A 51 27.91 8.56 5.24
C PRO A 51 29.06 8.20 6.19
N LYS A 52 29.97 9.16 6.49
CA LYS A 52 31.05 8.95 7.46
C LYS A 52 30.55 8.76 8.89
N TYR A 53 29.40 9.34 9.25
CA TYR A 53 28.81 9.25 10.58
C TYR A 53 28.41 7.81 10.92
N ALA A 54 27.51 7.23 10.13
CA ALA A 54 27.06 5.85 10.31
C ALA A 54 28.22 4.85 10.17
N ASN A 55 29.11 5.05 9.18
CA ASN A 55 30.27 4.19 8.97
C ASN A 55 31.22 4.15 10.17
N ARG A 56 31.40 5.27 10.89
CA ARG A 56 32.23 5.30 12.10
C ARG A 56 31.65 4.39 13.19
N ILE A 57 30.34 4.47 13.43
CA ILE A 57 29.63 3.66 14.43
C ILE A 57 29.69 2.18 14.05
N ILE A 58 29.38 1.85 12.79
CA ILE A 58 29.43 0.47 12.28
C ILE A 58 30.85 -0.11 12.42
N LYS A 59 31.91 0.67 12.14
CA LYS A 59 33.30 0.22 12.33
C LYS A 59 33.61 -0.08 13.81
N GLN A 60 33.14 0.75 14.74
CA GLN A 60 33.32 0.52 16.18
C GLN A 60 32.61 -0.76 16.63
N LEU A 61 31.37 -0.99 16.17
CA LEU A 61 30.61 -2.20 16.51
C LEU A 61 31.19 -3.47 15.88
N LYS A 62 31.77 -3.38 14.66
CA LYS A 62 32.53 -4.48 14.06
C LYS A 62 33.79 -4.81 14.86
N ALA A 63 34.53 -3.79 15.32
CA ALA A 63 35.69 -4.00 16.18
C ALA A 63 35.30 -4.62 17.53
N PHE A 64 34.18 -4.17 18.11
CA PHE A 64 33.61 -4.71 19.34
C PHE A 64 33.22 -6.19 19.20
N LYS A 65 32.53 -6.56 18.10
CA LYS A 65 32.21 -7.96 17.77
C LYS A 65 33.47 -8.83 17.77
N LYS A 66 34.52 -8.34 17.10
CA LYS A 66 35.81 -9.05 16.99
C LYS A 66 36.54 -9.16 18.33
N SER A 67 36.59 -8.10 19.14
CA SER A 67 37.34 -8.12 20.41
C SER A 67 36.67 -8.97 21.49
N HIS A 68 35.35 -9.15 21.43
CA HIS A 68 34.58 -9.92 22.40
C HIS A 68 34.19 -11.32 21.90
N ASN A 69 34.68 -11.74 20.72
CA ASN A 69 34.34 -13.02 20.08
C ASN A 69 32.83 -13.29 20.05
N LEU A 70 32.03 -12.24 19.79
CA LEU A 70 30.57 -12.39 19.68
C LEU A 70 30.23 -13.23 18.46
N ASP A 71 29.22 -14.08 18.61
CA ASP A 71 28.78 -14.98 17.56
C ASP A 71 28.07 -14.23 16.40
N ASP A 72 27.73 -14.96 15.35
CA ASP A 72 27.16 -14.39 14.13
C ASP A 72 25.72 -13.91 14.24
N SER A 73 25.01 -14.21 15.33
CA SER A 73 23.74 -13.58 15.69
C SER A 73 23.89 -12.08 15.98
N TYR A 74 25.07 -11.62 16.37
CA TYR A 74 25.35 -10.20 16.50
C TYR A 74 25.61 -9.57 15.13
N ASP A 75 24.64 -8.79 14.67
CA ASP A 75 24.74 -7.97 13.46
C ASP A 75 25.14 -6.53 13.83
N PRO A 76 26.40 -6.10 13.55
CA PRO A 76 26.87 -4.75 13.84
C PRO A 76 26.07 -3.66 13.12
N TYR A 77 25.43 -3.98 12.00
CA TYR A 77 24.61 -3.03 11.25
C TYR A 77 23.28 -2.77 11.97
N LYS A 78 22.56 -3.83 12.36
CA LYS A 78 21.35 -3.71 13.19
C LYS A 78 21.65 -3.09 14.55
N ALA A 79 22.76 -3.45 15.19
CA ALA A 79 23.19 -2.83 16.43
C ALA A 79 23.47 -1.32 16.27
N ALA A 80 23.95 -0.89 15.10
CA ALA A 80 24.14 0.54 14.82
C ALA A 80 22.82 1.31 14.82
N TYR A 81 21.73 0.72 14.32
CA TYR A 81 20.40 1.32 14.35
C TYR A 81 19.92 1.66 15.77
N GLY A 82 20.07 0.72 16.69
CA GLY A 82 19.74 0.92 18.11
C GLY A 82 20.69 1.88 18.82
N SER A 83 21.96 1.92 18.42
CA SER A 83 23.00 2.76 19.04
C SER A 83 22.94 4.23 18.59
N MET A 84 22.42 4.49 17.39
CA MET A 84 22.32 5.85 16.85
C MET A 84 21.16 6.64 17.50
N PRO A 85 21.31 7.97 17.66
CA PRO A 85 20.24 8.83 18.19
C PRO A 85 18.92 8.64 17.43
N THR A 86 17.79 8.63 18.15
CA THR A 86 16.46 8.50 17.54
C THR A 86 16.07 9.72 16.69
N HIS A 87 16.71 10.86 16.92
CA HIS A 87 16.52 12.09 16.17
C HIS A 87 17.85 12.80 15.95
N ALA A 88 17.89 13.74 14.99
CA ALA A 88 19.08 14.53 14.74
C ALA A 88 19.40 15.44 15.94
N ALA A 89 20.68 15.73 16.16
CA ALA A 89 21.13 16.64 17.21
C ALA A 89 20.63 18.08 16.99
N SER A 90 20.47 18.50 15.73
CA SER A 90 20.03 19.86 15.39
C SER A 90 18.53 20.08 15.54
N ASN A 91 17.70 19.04 15.38
CA ASN A 91 16.25 19.15 15.49
C ASN A 91 15.62 17.79 15.80
N GLN A 92 14.88 17.72 16.91
CA GLN A 92 14.16 16.52 17.34
C GLN A 92 13.05 16.08 16.38
N ALA A 93 12.55 16.97 15.53
CA ALA A 93 11.54 16.61 14.52
C ALA A 93 12.13 15.75 13.38
N ILE A 94 13.46 15.77 13.20
CA ILE A 94 14.16 14.96 12.20
C ILE A 94 14.45 13.60 12.82
N GLN A 95 13.68 12.59 12.44
CA GLN A 95 13.75 11.25 13.03
C GLN A 95 14.71 10.37 12.26
N GLN A 96 15.37 9.44 12.96
CA GLN A 96 16.11 8.37 12.31
C GLN A 96 15.14 7.40 11.65
N MET A 97 15.40 7.06 10.40
CA MET A 97 14.63 6.14 9.58
C MET A 97 15.55 5.14 8.89
N TYR A 98 14.96 4.01 8.50
CA TYR A 98 15.59 3.04 7.61
C TYR A 98 14.83 3.09 6.28
N ILE A 99 15.48 3.61 5.24
CA ILE A 99 14.88 3.83 3.92
C ILE A 99 15.81 3.21 2.89
N ASN A 100 15.28 2.38 2.00
CA ASN A 100 16.03 1.79 0.87
C ASN A 100 17.36 1.10 1.25
N GLY A 101 17.43 0.49 2.44
CA GLY A 101 18.61 -0.26 2.87
C GLY A 101 19.67 0.56 3.60
N HIS A 102 19.46 1.86 3.84
CA HIS A 102 20.38 2.71 4.60
C HIS A 102 19.70 3.49 5.72
N PHE A 103 20.52 3.89 6.70
CA PHE A 103 20.11 4.76 7.79
C PHE A 103 20.14 6.22 7.33
N CYS A 104 19.05 6.94 7.58
CA CYS A 104 18.96 8.37 7.31
C CYS A 104 18.15 9.07 8.39
N TYR A 105 18.31 10.38 8.49
CA TYR A 105 17.58 11.29 9.34
C TYR A 105 16.70 12.14 8.46
N ALA A 106 15.40 11.93 8.56
CA ALA A 106 14.43 12.40 7.58
C ALA A 106 13.15 12.88 8.24
N TYR A 107 12.40 13.68 7.48
CA TYR A 107 10.98 13.91 7.74
C TYR A 107 10.14 12.89 7.00
N LYS A 108 9.22 12.23 7.70
CA LYS A 108 8.33 11.22 7.11
C LYS A 108 7.09 11.89 6.50
N PHE A 109 6.67 11.37 5.36
CA PHE A 109 5.41 11.75 4.72
C PHE A 109 4.72 10.52 4.11
N GLY A 110 3.40 10.56 4.04
CA GLY A 110 2.58 9.65 3.27
C GLY A 110 2.14 10.31 1.97
N ILE A 111 1.97 9.52 0.92
CA ILE A 111 1.45 9.99 -0.36
C ILE A 111 0.37 9.03 -0.86
N ILE A 112 -0.72 9.60 -1.36
CA ILE A 112 -1.75 8.85 -2.08
C ILE A 112 -1.67 9.22 -3.55
N THR A 113 -1.69 8.23 -4.43
CA THR A 113 -1.91 8.42 -5.87
C THR A 113 -3.11 7.61 -6.33
N ASN A 114 -3.70 7.99 -7.47
CA ASN A 114 -4.60 7.09 -8.19
C ASN A 114 -3.82 6.10 -9.09
N GLY A 115 -4.54 5.22 -9.79
CA GLY A 115 -3.97 4.23 -10.70
C GLY A 115 -3.24 4.83 -11.91
N LEU A 116 -3.50 6.10 -12.27
CA LEU A 116 -2.76 6.82 -13.30
C LEU A 116 -1.38 7.30 -12.81
N GLY A 117 -1.14 7.26 -11.49
CA GLY A 117 0.05 7.82 -10.85
C GLY A 117 -0.03 9.33 -10.61
N ILE A 118 -1.24 9.89 -10.59
CA ILE A 118 -1.47 11.28 -10.22
C ILE A 118 -1.70 11.37 -8.71
N VAL A 119 -0.99 12.28 -8.06
CA VAL A 119 -1.09 12.53 -6.61
C VAL A 119 -2.51 12.99 -6.23
N ARG A 120 -2.99 12.50 -5.10
CA ARG A 120 -4.30 12.81 -4.53
C ARG A 120 -4.23 13.29 -3.09
N ASP A 121 -3.21 12.89 -2.35
CA ASP A 121 -2.92 13.44 -1.03
C ASP A 121 -1.43 13.40 -0.73
N ILE A 122 -0.97 14.39 0.03
CA ILE A 122 0.34 14.40 0.65
C ILE A 122 0.13 14.73 2.12
N THR A 123 0.46 13.78 2.99
CA THR A 123 0.35 13.96 4.43
C THR A 123 1.72 14.00 5.07
N PHE A 124 2.09 15.13 5.66
CA PHE A 124 3.37 15.32 6.34
C PHE A 124 3.26 14.93 7.82
N TYR A 125 4.14 14.06 8.32
CA TYR A 125 4.00 13.49 9.68
C TYR A 125 4.65 14.38 10.73
N ASN A 126 4.19 15.63 10.79
CA ASN A 126 4.61 16.61 11.79
C ASN A 126 3.96 16.35 13.16
N LYS A 127 4.36 17.13 14.15
CA LYS A 127 3.78 17.09 15.50
C LYS A 127 2.26 17.32 15.49
N ASP A 128 1.76 18.20 14.62
CA ASP A 128 0.34 18.53 14.55
C ASP A 128 -0.49 17.33 14.05
N PHE A 129 -0.01 16.63 13.02
CA PHE A 129 -0.61 15.40 12.50
C PHE A 129 -0.62 14.30 13.55
N LEU A 130 0.51 14.06 14.23
CA LEU A 130 0.61 13.06 15.29
C LEU A 130 -0.28 13.40 16.50
N LYS A 131 -0.46 14.69 16.80
CA LYS A 131 -1.39 15.14 17.85
C LYS A 131 -2.85 14.96 17.47
N LYS A 132 -3.19 15.14 16.18
CA LYS A 132 -4.53 14.89 15.65
C LYS A 132 -4.88 13.40 15.67
N HIS A 133 -3.88 12.54 15.49
CA HIS A 133 -4.02 11.09 15.41
C HIS A 133 -3.22 10.39 16.53
N PRO A 134 -3.68 10.47 17.80
CA PRO A 134 -2.94 9.94 18.95
C PRO A 134 -2.76 8.41 18.92
N ASP A 135 -3.55 7.70 18.11
CA ASP A 135 -3.45 6.25 17.89
C ASP A 135 -2.15 5.86 17.15
N ILE A 136 -1.49 6.82 16.49
CA ILE A 136 -0.17 6.64 15.89
C ILE A 136 0.88 6.67 17.01
N VAL A 137 1.00 5.55 17.73
CA VAL A 137 2.04 5.39 18.75
C VAL A 137 3.39 5.17 18.07
N VAL A 138 4.28 6.15 18.18
CA VAL A 138 5.70 6.03 17.80
C VAL A 138 6.33 4.98 18.72
N GLY A 139 6.62 3.79 18.17
CA GLY A 139 7.14 2.66 18.94
C GLY A 139 8.55 2.94 19.48
N LYS A 140 8.92 2.20 20.54
CA LYS A 140 10.34 2.08 20.92
C LYS A 140 11.06 1.29 19.85
N LYS A 141 12.25 1.75 19.44
CA LYS A 141 13.10 1.05 18.48
C LYS A 141 13.38 -0.37 18.94
N SER A 142 13.26 -1.30 18.01
CA SER A 142 13.73 -2.68 18.17
C SER A 142 15.13 -2.84 17.54
N ASP A 143 15.65 -4.06 17.57
CA ASP A 143 16.82 -4.49 16.81
C ASP A 143 16.48 -4.86 15.35
N SER A 144 15.24 -4.62 14.91
CA SER A 144 14.73 -4.93 13.57
C SER A 144 14.24 -3.67 12.85
N PRO A 145 15.13 -2.97 12.10
CA PRO A 145 14.78 -1.72 11.39
C PRO A 145 13.62 -1.88 10.39
N ASP A 146 13.57 -3.02 9.70
CA ASP A 146 12.52 -3.33 8.72
C ASP A 146 11.15 -3.52 9.37
N GLU A 147 11.10 -4.14 10.55
CA GLU A 147 9.86 -4.30 11.31
C GLU A 147 9.37 -2.96 11.87
N ASP A 148 10.27 -2.15 12.42
CA ASP A 148 9.95 -0.82 12.91
C ASP A 148 9.39 0.07 11.80
N LYS A 149 9.99 0.01 10.60
CA LYS A 149 9.49 0.69 9.40
C LYS A 149 8.09 0.21 9.04
N SER A 150 7.93 -1.11 8.86
CA SER A 150 6.65 -1.73 8.48
C SER A 150 5.52 -1.39 9.46
N LEU A 151 5.81 -1.39 10.77
CA LEU A 151 4.86 -1.03 11.81
C LEU A 151 4.47 0.45 11.74
N ALA A 152 5.45 1.33 11.56
CA ALA A 152 5.22 2.77 11.45
C ALA A 152 4.40 3.13 10.19
N ASP A 153 4.57 2.41 9.09
CA ASP A 153 3.80 2.60 7.86
C ASP A 153 2.35 2.11 8.06
N SER A 154 2.20 0.91 8.65
CA SER A 154 0.90 0.30 8.95
C SER A 154 0.00 1.19 9.82
N LYS A 155 0.55 1.78 10.88
CA LYS A 155 -0.20 2.65 11.80
C LYS A 155 -0.67 3.95 11.16
N ALA A 156 0.04 4.45 10.15
CA ALA A 156 -0.29 5.72 9.52
C ALA A 156 -1.34 5.59 8.40
N LEU A 157 -1.56 4.37 7.88
CA LEU A 157 -2.46 4.14 6.74
C LEU A 157 -3.89 4.65 6.98
N LEU A 158 -4.56 4.17 8.03
CA LEU A 158 -5.98 4.49 8.26
C LEU A 158 -6.19 5.98 8.56
N PRO A 159 -5.40 6.63 9.44
CA PRO A 159 -5.48 8.08 9.62
C PRO A 159 -5.37 8.90 8.33
N VAL A 160 -4.40 8.54 7.47
CA VAL A 160 -4.20 9.24 6.19
C VAL A 160 -5.38 9.04 5.26
N LEU A 161 -5.89 7.82 5.12
CA LEU A 161 -7.04 7.55 4.24
C LEU A 161 -8.31 8.25 4.74
N ILE A 162 -8.57 8.23 6.04
CA ILE A 162 -9.74 8.89 6.65
C ILE A 162 -9.67 10.41 6.41
N ASP A 163 -8.53 11.03 6.70
CA ASP A 163 -8.33 12.46 6.45
C ASP A 163 -8.48 12.81 4.96
N PHE A 164 -7.95 11.97 4.07
CA PHE A 164 -8.07 12.15 2.62
C PHE A 164 -9.52 12.15 2.14
N PHE A 165 -10.33 11.16 2.51
CA PHE A 165 -11.73 11.09 2.06
C PHE A 165 -12.63 12.14 2.74
N GLN A 166 -12.28 12.58 3.95
CA GLN A 166 -12.95 13.73 4.58
C GLN A 166 -12.66 15.04 3.83
N LYS A 167 -11.41 15.21 3.40
CA LYS A 167 -10.97 16.37 2.62
C LYS A 167 -11.57 16.38 1.21
N HIS A 168 -11.69 15.22 0.57
CA HIS A 168 -12.18 15.07 -0.81
C HIS A 168 -13.42 14.16 -0.89
N PRO A 169 -14.59 14.61 -0.42
CA PRO A 169 -15.78 13.76 -0.30
C PRO A 169 -16.38 13.32 -1.65
N LEU A 170 -15.99 13.97 -2.75
CA LEU A 170 -16.44 13.61 -4.10
C LEU A 170 -15.58 12.53 -4.76
N ILE A 171 -14.38 12.26 -4.23
CA ILE A 171 -13.52 11.18 -4.73
C ILE A 171 -14.05 9.86 -4.17
N ASN A 172 -14.54 9.00 -5.06
CA ASN A 172 -15.08 7.70 -4.70
C ASN A 172 -14.21 6.57 -5.27
N SER A 173 -13.27 6.11 -4.46
CA SER A 173 -12.39 5.01 -4.81
C SER A 173 -12.99 3.67 -4.40
N LYS A 174 -12.93 2.69 -5.32
CA LYS A 174 -13.45 1.34 -5.08
C LYS A 174 -12.35 0.32 -4.82
N THR A 175 -11.12 0.64 -5.18
CA THR A 175 -10.00 -0.29 -5.12
C THR A 175 -8.84 0.32 -4.36
N PHE A 176 -8.34 -0.39 -3.36
CA PHE A 176 -7.13 -0.02 -2.62
C PHE A 176 -5.95 -0.90 -3.05
N LEU A 177 -4.76 -0.31 -3.20
CA LEU A 177 -3.51 -1.02 -3.44
C LEU A 177 -2.47 -0.58 -2.40
N GLY A 178 -1.77 -1.55 -1.82
CA GLY A 178 -0.85 -1.28 -0.72
C GLY A 178 0.30 -2.27 -0.60
N ASP A 179 1.26 -1.94 0.26
CA ASP A 179 2.39 -2.81 0.59
C ASP A 179 1.97 -3.95 1.55
N ALA A 180 2.75 -5.03 1.58
CA ALA A 180 2.57 -6.13 2.52
C ALA A 180 2.60 -5.68 4.01
N ALA A 181 3.22 -4.55 4.32
CA ALA A 181 3.18 -3.91 5.64
C ALA A 181 1.75 -3.64 6.13
N PHE A 182 0.76 -3.55 5.23
CA PHE A 182 -0.64 -3.30 5.56
C PHE A 182 -1.46 -4.57 5.79
N ASP A 183 -0.81 -5.74 5.78
CA ASP A 183 -1.47 -7.03 5.96
C ASP A 183 -1.87 -7.30 7.42
N ALA A 184 -2.93 -6.62 7.88
CA ALA A 184 -3.47 -6.76 9.23
C ALA A 184 -5.00 -6.79 9.22
N ILE A 185 -5.61 -7.65 10.04
CA ILE A 185 -7.06 -7.89 10.04
C ILE A 185 -7.86 -6.59 10.28
N ASN A 186 -7.41 -5.75 11.22
CA ASN A 186 -8.04 -4.47 11.51
C ASN A 186 -8.00 -3.51 10.30
N ILE A 187 -6.90 -3.48 9.55
CA ILE A 187 -6.78 -2.67 8.33
C ILE A 187 -7.83 -3.12 7.31
N TYR A 188 -7.93 -4.42 7.00
CA TYR A 188 -8.94 -4.89 6.05
C TYR A 188 -10.36 -4.57 6.51
N LYS A 189 -10.67 -4.72 7.80
CA LYS A 189 -11.98 -4.34 8.34
C LYS A 189 -12.29 -2.87 8.08
N SER A 190 -11.41 -1.95 8.46
CA SER A 190 -11.63 -0.52 8.24
C SER A 190 -11.68 -0.16 6.75
N LEU A 191 -10.86 -0.78 5.89
CA LEU A 191 -10.91 -0.56 4.44
C LEU A 191 -12.29 -0.90 3.85
N PHE A 192 -12.89 -2.03 4.24
CA PHE A 192 -14.17 -2.50 3.67
C PHE A 192 -15.41 -1.95 4.37
N GLU A 193 -15.38 -1.86 5.70
CA GLU A 193 -16.56 -1.53 6.51
C GLU A 193 -16.69 -0.03 6.75
N GLU A 194 -15.59 0.66 7.09
CA GLU A 194 -15.58 2.09 7.42
C GLU A 194 -15.38 2.96 6.18
N ILE A 195 -14.33 2.69 5.39
CA ILE A 195 -13.97 3.50 4.21
C ILE A 195 -14.82 3.09 3.00
N GLY A 196 -15.14 1.80 2.87
CA GLY A 196 -16.07 1.31 1.85
C GLY A 196 -15.44 0.91 0.52
N PHE A 197 -14.16 0.55 0.51
CA PHE A 197 -13.54 -0.11 -0.65
C PHE A 197 -14.27 -1.41 -0.98
N GLN A 198 -14.17 -1.85 -2.24
CA GLN A 198 -14.72 -3.13 -2.73
C GLN A 198 -13.61 -4.16 -2.96
N LYS A 199 -12.39 -3.72 -3.23
CA LYS A 199 -11.22 -4.57 -3.43
C LYS A 199 -10.01 -4.00 -2.72
N ALA A 200 -9.19 -4.86 -2.12
CA ALA A 200 -7.90 -4.48 -1.56
C ALA A 200 -6.79 -5.41 -2.07
N PHE A 201 -5.80 -4.86 -2.75
CA PHE A 201 -4.63 -5.57 -3.25
C PHE A 201 -3.46 -5.29 -2.31
N ILE A 202 -3.36 -6.12 -1.28
CA ILE A 202 -2.31 -6.09 -0.26
C ILE A 202 -1.68 -7.49 -0.24
N PRO A 203 -0.38 -7.65 -0.56
CA PRO A 203 0.29 -8.93 -0.45
C PRO A 203 0.30 -9.44 0.99
N LEU A 204 0.37 -10.76 1.15
CA LEU A 204 0.42 -11.37 2.46
C LEU A 204 1.84 -11.24 3.04
N LYS A 205 1.95 -10.66 4.24
CA LYS A 205 3.18 -10.64 5.04
C LYS A 205 3.41 -11.98 5.73
N THR A 206 2.33 -12.61 6.19
CA THR A 206 2.35 -13.93 6.82
C THR A 206 1.37 -14.86 6.12
N LYS A 207 1.71 -16.16 6.09
CA LYS A 207 0.86 -17.19 5.49
C LYS A 207 -0.54 -17.13 6.09
N LEU A 208 -1.54 -17.38 5.24
CA LEU A 208 -2.91 -17.53 5.71
C LEU A 208 -3.00 -18.77 6.60
N SER A 209 -3.52 -18.61 7.80
CA SER A 209 -4.05 -19.72 8.59
C SER A 209 -5.57 -19.71 8.48
N VAL A 210 -6.13 -20.81 7.98
CA VAL A 210 -7.57 -21.05 7.95
C VAL A 210 -7.83 -22.29 8.78
N GLU A 211 -8.19 -22.08 10.05
CA GLU A 211 -8.51 -23.16 10.98
C GLU A 211 -10.01 -23.44 11.00
N GLY A 212 -10.40 -24.67 11.36
CA GLY A 212 -11.80 -25.03 11.60
C GLY A 212 -12.63 -25.28 10.33
N THR A 213 -12.01 -25.63 9.21
CA THR A 213 -12.71 -26.04 7.98
C THR A 213 -12.45 -27.51 7.66
N ASP A 214 -13.40 -28.18 7.00
CA ASP A 214 -13.31 -29.58 6.58
C ASP A 214 -12.56 -29.78 5.25
N TYR A 215 -11.80 -28.77 4.81
CA TYR A 215 -11.00 -28.77 3.59
C TYR A 215 -9.68 -28.03 3.82
N THR A 216 -8.68 -28.36 3.00
CA THR A 216 -7.41 -27.63 2.99
C THR A 216 -7.51 -26.39 2.09
N VAL A 217 -6.73 -25.37 2.42
CA VAL A 217 -6.65 -24.12 1.66
C VAL A 217 -5.20 -23.89 1.25
N ASN A 218 -4.96 -23.51 -0.01
CA ASN A 218 -3.61 -23.21 -0.47
C ASN A 218 -3.13 -21.83 -0.01
N GLU A 219 -1.91 -21.45 -0.40
CA GLU A 219 -1.28 -20.17 -0.03
C GLU A 219 -2.06 -18.92 -0.50
N ASN A 220 -2.89 -19.04 -1.52
CA ASN A 220 -3.74 -17.98 -2.05
C ASN A 220 -5.13 -17.91 -1.42
N GLY A 221 -5.42 -18.75 -0.41
CA GLY A 221 -6.75 -18.82 0.16
C GLY A 221 -7.74 -19.63 -0.68
N ILE A 222 -7.28 -20.40 -1.68
CA ILE A 222 -8.17 -21.21 -2.54
C ILE A 222 -8.37 -22.59 -1.89
N PRO A 223 -9.61 -23.05 -1.67
CA PRO A 223 -9.88 -24.41 -1.20
C PRO A 223 -9.35 -25.45 -2.18
N CYS A 224 -8.82 -26.56 -1.68
CA CYS A 224 -8.40 -27.69 -2.49
C CYS A 224 -9.38 -28.87 -2.39
N CYS A 225 -9.25 -29.84 -3.30
CA CYS A 225 -10.04 -31.06 -3.27
C CYS A 225 -9.81 -31.82 -1.95
N PRO A 226 -10.87 -32.28 -1.24
CA PRO A 226 -10.72 -33.03 0.01
C PRO A 226 -9.94 -34.35 -0.10
N HIS A 227 -9.92 -34.96 -1.29
CA HIS A 227 -9.16 -36.19 -1.56
C HIS A 227 -7.78 -35.93 -2.19
N ASP A 228 -7.52 -34.72 -2.67
CA ASP A 228 -6.25 -34.35 -3.31
C ASP A 228 -5.93 -32.87 -3.07
N PRO A 229 -5.16 -32.56 -2.01
CA PRO A 229 -4.79 -31.19 -1.68
C PRO A 229 -3.98 -30.45 -2.78
N SER A 230 -3.44 -31.17 -3.77
CA SER A 230 -2.73 -30.56 -4.90
C SER A 230 -3.66 -29.95 -5.95
N LEU A 231 -4.95 -30.28 -5.92
CA LEU A 231 -5.94 -29.81 -6.88
C LEU A 231 -6.76 -28.64 -6.30
N PRO A 232 -6.46 -27.38 -6.67
CA PRO A 232 -7.28 -26.23 -6.26
C PRO A 232 -8.67 -26.33 -6.88
N MET A 233 -9.69 -26.00 -6.09
CA MET A 233 -11.06 -25.94 -6.57
C MET A 233 -11.23 -24.75 -7.53
N ARG A 234 -12.11 -24.91 -8.52
CA ARG A 234 -12.34 -23.88 -9.54
C ARG A 234 -13.27 -22.81 -9.01
N ARG A 235 -12.92 -21.53 -9.14
CA ARG A 235 -13.85 -20.44 -8.85
C ARG A 235 -14.99 -20.40 -9.89
N GLU A 236 -16.21 -20.27 -9.41
CA GLU A 236 -17.40 -20.04 -10.21
C GLU A 236 -18.02 -18.70 -9.80
N GLY A 237 -18.58 -17.97 -10.77
CA GLY A 237 -19.26 -16.70 -10.47
C GLY A 237 -20.36 -16.88 -9.44
N SER A 238 -20.34 -16.05 -8.39
CA SER A 238 -21.45 -15.98 -7.45
C SER A 238 -22.40 -14.86 -7.86
N ARG A 239 -23.70 -15.15 -7.89
CA ARG A 239 -24.77 -14.16 -8.11
C ARG A 239 -25.39 -13.66 -6.80
N SER A 240 -24.90 -14.10 -5.64
CA SER A 240 -25.51 -13.73 -4.37
C SER A 240 -25.02 -12.36 -3.89
N HIS A 241 -25.97 -11.42 -3.82
CA HIS A 241 -25.85 -10.17 -3.10
C HIS A 241 -26.17 -10.46 -1.63
N LEU A 242 -25.16 -10.46 -0.75
CA LEU A 242 -25.38 -10.54 0.69
C LEU A 242 -25.59 -9.14 1.30
N ARG A 243 -25.95 -9.12 2.59
CA ARG A 243 -25.91 -7.92 3.44
C ARG A 243 -24.51 -7.29 3.51
N SER A 244 -23.45 -8.07 3.31
CA SER A 244 -22.08 -7.57 3.18
C SER A 244 -21.87 -6.96 1.78
N LYS A 245 -21.16 -5.82 1.69
CA LYS A 245 -20.87 -5.14 0.42
C LYS A 245 -19.98 -5.97 -0.53
N LEU A 246 -19.45 -7.11 -0.06
CA LEU A 246 -18.57 -8.00 -0.81
C LEU A 246 -19.32 -9.24 -1.31
N PRO A 247 -19.13 -9.64 -2.59
CA PRO A 247 -19.78 -10.83 -3.13
C PRO A 247 -19.20 -12.10 -2.51
N THR A 248 -20.06 -13.09 -2.22
CA THR A 248 -19.56 -14.41 -1.81
C THR A 248 -18.71 -15.04 -2.91
N MET A 249 -17.78 -15.89 -2.51
CA MET A 249 -16.98 -16.66 -3.44
C MET A 249 -17.47 -18.10 -3.47
N LYS A 250 -17.76 -18.61 -4.66
CA LYS A 250 -18.16 -20.00 -4.86
C LYS A 250 -17.03 -20.76 -5.52
N PHE A 251 -16.62 -21.86 -4.89
CA PHE A 251 -15.64 -22.79 -5.42
C PHE A 251 -16.32 -24.14 -5.69
N VAL A 252 -16.03 -24.72 -6.85
CA VAL A 252 -16.61 -25.98 -7.32
C VAL A 252 -15.51 -26.99 -7.62
N CYS A 253 -15.85 -28.27 -7.61
CA CYS A 253 -14.93 -29.35 -7.93
C CYS A 253 -14.12 -29.05 -9.21
N PRO A 254 -12.77 -29.25 -9.20
CA PRO A 254 -11.94 -28.98 -10.37
C PRO A 254 -12.30 -29.85 -11.58
N LYS A 255 -12.79 -31.08 -11.34
CA LYS A 255 -13.27 -32.00 -12.38
C LYS A 255 -14.75 -31.80 -12.76
N MET A 256 -15.42 -30.73 -12.29
CA MET A 256 -16.79 -30.43 -12.70
C MET A 256 -16.85 -29.80 -14.09
N LYS A 257 -17.78 -30.24 -14.93
CA LYS A 257 -18.08 -29.64 -16.23
C LYS A 257 -19.56 -29.30 -16.36
N TRP A 258 -19.86 -28.33 -17.21
CA TRP A 258 -21.22 -28.03 -17.61
C TRP A 258 -21.59 -28.90 -18.81
N GLU A 259 -22.61 -29.72 -18.68
CA GLU A 259 -23.13 -30.58 -19.74
C GLU A 259 -24.52 -30.12 -20.15
N TYR A 260 -24.78 -30.13 -21.46
CA TYR A 260 -26.11 -29.83 -21.99
C TYR A 260 -26.92 -31.11 -22.05
N ASN A 261 -28.12 -31.08 -21.47
CA ASN A 261 -29.10 -32.14 -21.64
C ASN A 261 -30.09 -31.76 -22.75
N PRO A 262 -30.07 -32.44 -23.91
CA PRO A 262 -30.97 -32.15 -25.01
C PRO A 262 -32.44 -32.43 -24.69
N ALA A 263 -32.73 -33.35 -23.76
CA ALA A 263 -34.09 -33.77 -23.44
C ALA A 263 -34.89 -32.67 -22.73
N ASP A 264 -34.24 -31.94 -21.81
CA ASP A 264 -34.84 -30.85 -21.04
C ASP A 264 -34.38 -29.45 -21.50
N LYS A 265 -33.54 -29.40 -22.54
CA LYS A 265 -32.92 -28.20 -23.10
C LYS A 265 -32.18 -27.33 -22.07
N SER A 266 -31.62 -27.93 -21.02
CA SER A 266 -30.94 -27.22 -19.95
C SER A 266 -29.48 -27.65 -19.78
N LYS A 267 -28.71 -26.85 -19.03
CA LYS A 267 -27.30 -27.14 -18.71
C LYS A 267 -27.19 -27.53 -17.24
N HIS A 268 -26.53 -28.64 -16.97
CA HIS A 268 -26.33 -29.19 -15.63
C HIS A 268 -24.85 -29.28 -15.29
N ARG A 269 -24.52 -29.20 -14.01
CA ARG A 269 -23.16 -29.43 -13.53
C ARG A 269 -22.97 -30.93 -13.31
N VAL A 270 -21.96 -31.50 -13.95
CA VAL A 270 -21.63 -32.92 -13.85
C VAL A 270 -20.20 -33.07 -13.34
N CYS A 271 -20.03 -33.88 -12.30
CA CYS A 271 -18.74 -34.21 -11.72
C CYS A 271 -18.13 -35.43 -12.40
N HIS A 272 -16.89 -35.32 -12.88
CA HIS A 272 -16.16 -36.42 -13.51
C HIS A 272 -15.04 -36.97 -12.62
N CYS A 273 -15.24 -36.96 -11.30
CA CYS A 273 -14.30 -37.60 -10.38
C CYS A 273 -14.47 -39.12 -10.43
N ASP A 274 -13.38 -39.85 -10.66
CA ASP A 274 -13.36 -41.32 -10.60
C ASP A 274 -13.72 -41.84 -9.21
N ASN A 275 -13.22 -41.14 -8.17
CA ASN A 275 -13.60 -41.34 -6.77
C ASN A 275 -14.15 -40.02 -6.20
N PRO A 276 -15.47 -39.76 -6.28
CA PRO A 276 -16.05 -38.50 -5.86
C PRO A 276 -16.06 -38.36 -4.33
N CYS A 277 -15.62 -37.20 -3.83
CA CYS A 277 -15.61 -36.90 -2.39
C CYS A 277 -16.98 -36.55 -1.79
N THR A 278 -18.06 -36.66 -2.57
CA THR A 278 -19.44 -36.38 -2.18
C THR A 278 -20.39 -37.11 -3.11
N SER A 279 -21.58 -37.46 -2.62
CA SER A 279 -22.67 -38.05 -3.40
C SER A 279 -23.36 -37.08 -4.37
N SER A 280 -23.04 -35.78 -4.30
CA SER A 280 -23.59 -34.77 -5.20
C SER A 280 -23.15 -34.99 -6.65
N SER A 281 -24.11 -34.99 -7.58
CA SER A 281 -23.86 -35.12 -9.03
C SER A 281 -22.99 -33.99 -9.60
N CYS A 282 -23.00 -32.82 -8.96
CA CYS A 282 -22.17 -31.68 -9.35
C CYS A 282 -20.82 -31.60 -8.61
N GLY A 283 -20.52 -32.58 -7.76
CA GLY A 283 -19.33 -32.62 -6.94
C GLY A 283 -19.41 -31.67 -5.73
N ARG A 284 -18.29 -31.53 -5.03
CA ARG A 284 -18.20 -30.67 -3.84
C ARG A 284 -18.28 -29.21 -4.26
N MET A 285 -19.05 -28.43 -3.52
CA MET A 285 -19.13 -26.98 -3.64
C MET A 285 -18.82 -26.35 -2.29
N ILE A 286 -18.04 -25.28 -2.31
CA ILE A 286 -17.67 -24.50 -1.12
C ILE A 286 -18.11 -23.07 -1.34
N TYR A 287 -18.82 -22.53 -0.37
CA TYR A 287 -19.25 -21.14 -0.33
C TYR A 287 -18.44 -20.42 0.74
N ILE A 288 -17.72 -19.40 0.31
CA ILE A 288 -16.87 -18.59 1.17
C ILE A 288 -17.51 -17.22 1.31
N TYR A 289 -17.63 -16.82 2.56
CA TYR A 289 -18.13 -15.53 3.01
C TYR A 289 -16.91 -14.66 3.32
N PRO A 290 -16.64 -13.61 2.52
CA PRO A 290 -15.42 -12.80 2.66
C PRO A 290 -15.20 -12.27 4.07
N GLU A 291 -16.28 -11.90 4.78
CA GLU A 291 -16.26 -11.42 6.15
C GLU A 291 -15.62 -12.39 7.17
N LYS A 292 -15.57 -13.69 6.87
CA LYS A 292 -14.89 -14.68 7.72
C LYS A 292 -13.38 -14.48 7.74
N ASN A 293 -12.81 -14.02 6.63
CA ASN A 293 -11.39 -13.75 6.52
C ASN A 293 -11.13 -12.75 5.37
N LEU A 294 -11.24 -11.46 5.69
CA LEU A 294 -11.03 -10.37 4.72
C LEU A 294 -9.58 -10.33 4.19
N ARG A 295 -8.61 -10.91 4.91
CA ARG A 295 -7.23 -11.08 4.41
C ARG A 295 -7.19 -12.09 3.28
N ALA A 296 -7.83 -13.24 3.44
CA ALA A 296 -7.86 -14.29 2.41
C ALA A 296 -8.71 -13.87 1.19
N TYR A 297 -9.80 -13.14 1.44
CA TYR A 297 -10.80 -12.80 0.42
C TYR A 297 -11.07 -11.29 0.34
N PRO A 298 -10.09 -10.48 -0.10
CA PRO A 298 -10.19 -9.02 -0.09
C PRO A 298 -11.00 -8.47 -1.29
N GLY A 299 -12.11 -9.10 -1.63
CA GLY A 299 -12.95 -8.73 -2.78
C GLY A 299 -12.44 -9.21 -4.16
N VAL A 300 -11.26 -9.85 -4.19
CA VAL A 300 -10.62 -10.42 -5.38
C VAL A 300 -9.92 -11.73 -5.01
N GLU A 301 -9.84 -12.68 -5.94
CA GLU A 301 -9.12 -13.94 -5.74
C GLU A 301 -7.60 -13.69 -5.84
N ARG A 302 -6.85 -14.04 -4.79
CA ARG A 302 -5.39 -13.92 -4.78
C ARG A 302 -4.76 -14.90 -5.79
N GLY A 303 -3.69 -14.46 -6.45
CA GLY A 303 -3.03 -15.24 -7.49
C GLY A 303 -3.83 -15.41 -8.79
N SER A 304 -5.00 -14.76 -8.90
CA SER A 304 -5.72 -14.67 -10.18
C SER A 304 -5.00 -13.72 -11.14
N GLN A 305 -5.30 -13.83 -12.44
CA GLN A 305 -4.75 -12.89 -13.43
C GLN A 305 -5.12 -11.43 -13.11
N GLU A 306 -6.34 -11.21 -12.59
CA GLU A 306 -6.78 -9.88 -12.12
C GLU A 306 -5.90 -9.36 -10.99
N TRP A 307 -5.52 -10.22 -10.04
CA TRP A 307 -4.59 -9.89 -8.95
C TRP A 307 -3.24 -9.45 -9.50
N GLU A 308 -2.63 -10.29 -10.34
CA GLU A 308 -1.30 -10.05 -10.89
C GLU A 308 -1.24 -8.78 -11.73
N ASP A 309 -2.25 -8.53 -12.58
CA ASP A 309 -2.25 -7.37 -13.46
C ASP A 309 -2.59 -6.07 -12.72
N THR A 310 -3.53 -6.10 -11.78
CA THR A 310 -3.90 -4.91 -11.02
C THR A 310 -2.79 -4.53 -10.05
N TYR A 311 -2.16 -5.50 -9.38
CA TYR A 311 -1.15 -5.17 -8.37
C TYR A 311 0.10 -4.51 -8.97
N LYS A 312 0.44 -4.79 -10.24
CA LYS A 312 1.51 -4.10 -10.97
C LYS A 312 1.33 -2.58 -11.01
N ILE A 313 0.09 -2.08 -10.93
CA ILE A 313 -0.23 -0.65 -10.95
C ILE A 313 0.31 0.05 -9.69
N ARG A 314 0.50 -0.68 -8.57
CA ARG A 314 1.09 -0.14 -7.33
C ARG A 314 2.39 0.61 -7.60
N VAL A 315 3.21 0.16 -8.56
CA VAL A 315 4.48 0.81 -8.94
C VAL A 315 4.32 2.30 -9.28
N ASN A 316 3.13 2.76 -9.64
CA ASN A 316 2.88 4.17 -9.94
C ASN A 316 3.07 5.09 -8.72
N VAL A 317 2.79 4.64 -7.49
CA VAL A 317 3.05 5.45 -6.29
C VAL A 317 4.55 5.61 -6.05
N GLU A 318 5.32 4.53 -6.23
CA GLU A 318 6.80 4.54 -6.12
C GLU A 318 7.42 5.45 -7.19
N LYS A 319 6.93 5.35 -8.43
CA LYS A 319 7.33 6.24 -9.52
C LYS A 319 7.00 7.70 -9.20
N SER A 320 5.85 7.97 -8.61
CA SER A 320 5.47 9.34 -8.18
C SER A 320 6.41 9.85 -7.09
N ILE A 321 6.72 9.03 -6.08
CA ILE A 321 7.70 9.38 -5.03
C ILE A 321 9.07 9.69 -5.64
N ASN A 322 9.55 8.85 -6.55
CA ASN A 322 10.83 9.09 -7.23
C ASN A 322 10.77 10.36 -8.09
N HIS A 323 9.65 10.60 -8.77
CA HIS A 323 9.43 11.81 -9.57
C HIS A 323 9.49 13.08 -8.70
N PHE A 324 8.94 13.01 -7.49
CA PHE A 324 9.01 14.07 -6.49
C PHE A 324 10.43 14.30 -5.98
N LYS A 325 11.16 13.22 -5.67
CA LYS A 325 12.52 13.32 -5.16
C LYS A 325 13.49 13.86 -6.20
N ASP A 326 13.44 13.29 -7.39
CA ASP A 326 14.44 13.52 -8.43
C ASP A 326 14.06 14.71 -9.33
N SER A 327 12.93 14.64 -10.05
CA SER A 327 12.58 15.67 -11.03
C SER A 327 12.09 16.98 -10.42
N PHE A 328 11.43 16.91 -9.25
CA PHE A 328 11.04 18.12 -8.49
C PHE A 328 12.12 18.56 -7.50
N CYS A 329 13.29 17.89 -7.51
CA CYS A 329 14.48 18.25 -6.75
C CYS A 329 14.21 18.42 -5.25
N ILE A 330 13.41 17.53 -4.65
CA ILE A 330 13.12 17.55 -3.21
C ILE A 330 14.24 16.86 -2.42
N ALA A 331 14.87 15.82 -2.97
CA ALA A 331 15.87 15.02 -2.25
C ALA A 331 17.15 15.81 -1.91
N ASP A 332 17.62 16.68 -2.82
CA ASP A 332 18.89 17.41 -2.65
C ASP A 332 18.76 18.77 -1.93
N ARG A 333 17.63 19.00 -1.25
CA ARG A 333 17.39 20.28 -0.57
C ARG A 333 18.25 20.41 0.68
N LYS A 334 19.07 21.46 0.72
CA LYS A 334 19.90 21.81 1.88
C LYS A 334 19.12 22.61 2.92
N THR A 335 18.18 21.96 3.60
CA THR A 335 17.40 22.58 4.68
C THR A 335 17.15 21.62 5.83
N GLN A 336 16.97 22.19 7.02
CA GLN A 336 16.52 21.50 8.24
C GLN A 336 15.13 21.98 8.66
N ASN A 337 14.53 22.92 7.92
CA ASN A 337 13.26 23.54 8.28
C ASN A 337 12.09 22.71 7.76
N GLU A 338 11.36 22.12 8.71
CA GLU A 338 10.18 21.29 8.49
C GLU A 338 9.14 21.93 7.56
N LYS A 339 8.73 23.18 7.84
CA LYS A 339 7.72 23.90 7.04
C LYS A 339 8.17 24.11 5.61
N THR A 340 9.46 24.34 5.40
CA THR A 340 10.04 24.53 4.06
C THR A 340 9.97 23.23 3.25
N LEU A 341 10.29 22.09 3.86
CA LEU A 341 10.20 20.78 3.20
C LEU A 341 8.74 20.38 2.92
N HIS A 342 7.83 20.68 3.84
CA HIS A 342 6.41 20.46 3.61
C HIS A 342 5.89 21.32 2.44
N ALA A 343 6.26 22.60 2.39
CA ALA A 343 5.91 23.46 1.26
C ALA A 343 6.49 22.95 -0.07
N ASP A 344 7.71 22.39 -0.08
CA ASP A 344 8.34 21.83 -1.27
C ASP A 344 7.59 20.60 -1.80
N LEU A 345 7.10 19.74 -0.91
CA LEU A 345 6.22 18.63 -1.28
C LEU A 345 4.91 19.11 -1.91
N LEU A 346 4.26 20.10 -1.31
CA LEU A 346 3.01 20.65 -1.83
C LEU A 346 3.21 21.31 -3.18
N LEU A 347 4.29 22.08 -3.36
CA LEU A 347 4.64 22.70 -4.64
C LEU A 347 4.90 21.65 -5.74
N ALA A 348 5.55 20.54 -5.40
CA ALA A 348 5.72 19.41 -6.31
C ALA A 348 4.37 18.78 -6.72
N GLY A 349 3.49 18.56 -5.75
CA GLY A 349 2.13 18.06 -6.02
C GLY A 349 1.33 19.02 -6.90
N ILE A 350 1.33 20.31 -6.57
CA ILE A 350 0.70 21.38 -7.36
C ILE A 350 1.22 21.36 -8.79
N THR A 351 2.54 21.24 -8.97
CA THR A 351 3.18 21.22 -10.29
C THR A 351 2.70 20.03 -11.13
N GLN A 352 2.59 18.83 -10.53
CA GLN A 352 2.03 17.66 -11.20
C GLN A 352 0.55 17.88 -11.58
N LEU A 353 -0.27 18.42 -10.66
CA LEU A 353 -1.70 18.63 -10.91
C LEU A 353 -1.95 19.72 -11.98
N VAL A 354 -1.16 20.80 -11.98
CA VAL A 354 -1.20 21.81 -13.06
C VAL A 354 -0.84 21.18 -14.40
N THR A 355 0.09 20.23 -14.44
CA THR A 355 0.42 19.51 -15.69
C THR A 355 -0.75 18.69 -16.20
N VAL A 356 -1.54 18.07 -15.32
CA VAL A 356 -2.79 17.38 -15.71
C VAL A 356 -3.78 18.38 -16.34
N LEU A 357 -3.97 19.54 -15.72
CA LEU A 357 -4.85 20.59 -16.26
C LEU A 357 -4.38 21.08 -17.63
N VAL A 358 -3.08 21.35 -17.78
CA VAL A 358 -2.51 21.82 -19.04
C VAL A 358 -2.67 20.75 -20.12
N ALA A 359 -2.33 19.49 -19.82
CA ALA A 359 -2.46 18.37 -20.75
C ALA A 359 -3.92 18.18 -21.22
N ASP A 360 -4.89 18.39 -20.34
CA ASP A 360 -6.31 18.37 -20.70
C ASP A 360 -6.70 19.52 -21.62
N LYS A 361 -6.29 20.75 -21.30
CA LYS A 361 -6.61 21.93 -22.12
C LYS A 361 -6.01 21.90 -23.51
N ILE A 362 -4.88 21.24 -23.70
CA ILE A 362 -4.24 21.09 -25.02
C ILE A 362 -4.56 19.74 -25.68
N HIS A 363 -5.36 18.89 -25.04
CA HIS A 363 -5.71 17.54 -25.50
C HIS A 363 -4.50 16.64 -25.79
N GLN A 364 -3.45 16.73 -24.97
CA GLN A 364 -2.24 15.90 -25.09
C GLN A 364 -2.05 15.03 -23.83
N TYR A 365 -2.98 14.09 -23.65
CA TYR A 365 -3.08 13.27 -22.45
C TYR A 365 -1.90 12.32 -22.19
N GLN A 366 -1.08 12.04 -23.20
CA GLN A 366 0.18 11.33 -23.01
C GLN A 366 1.16 12.08 -22.10
N TYR A 367 0.96 13.39 -21.90
CA TYR A 367 1.84 14.25 -21.10
C TYR A 367 1.39 14.52 -19.67
N ILE A 368 0.32 13.88 -19.18
CA ILE A 368 -0.20 14.09 -17.81
C ILE A 368 0.83 13.82 -16.69
N ARG A 369 1.93 13.13 -17.01
CA ARG A 369 3.07 12.87 -16.10
C ARG A 369 4.40 13.46 -16.59
N SER A 370 4.42 14.18 -17.71
CA SER A 370 5.64 14.50 -18.45
C SER A 370 6.37 15.76 -18.00
N LEU A 371 6.49 15.96 -16.69
CA LEU A 371 7.41 16.94 -16.14
C LEU A 371 8.81 16.35 -16.12
N LYS A 372 9.64 16.76 -17.09
CA LYS A 372 11.07 16.48 -17.05
C LYS A 372 11.71 17.26 -15.88
N PRO A 373 12.85 16.79 -15.35
CA PRO A 373 13.62 17.58 -14.39
C PRO A 373 13.81 18.99 -14.95
N LEU A 374 13.36 19.99 -14.19
CA LEU A 374 13.76 21.36 -14.47
C LEU A 374 15.26 21.38 -14.19
N ILE A 375 16.07 21.41 -15.25
CA ILE A 375 17.53 21.55 -15.14
C ILE A 375 17.76 22.79 -14.26
N ALA A 376 18.27 22.56 -13.05
CA ALA A 376 18.63 23.61 -12.11
C ALA A 376 20.00 24.17 -12.46
#